data_AF-A0A2A9M9T1-F1
#
_entry.id   AF-A0A2A9M9T1-F1
#
_cell.length_a   1.000
_cell.length_b   1.000
_cell.length_c   1.000
_cell.angle_alpha   90.00
_cell.angle_beta   90.00
_cell.angle_gamma   90.00
#
_symmetry.space_group_name_H-M   'P 1'
#
loop_
_entity.id
_entity.type
_entity.pdbx_description
1 polymer ?
#
loop_
_entity_poly.entity_id
_entity_poly.type
_entity_poly.pdbx_seq_one_letter_code
_entity_poly.pdbx_strand_id
1 'polypeptide(L)'
;MVKRGIVRVLVDSLDRRHRDLVLVCLIFLWRLSAISGNKDEIVQNGFLSKAARLLQKFSAKDAYTIPTATTTLKVLYNLSFDPTVSTEMVNCGILSHVADAVGAPPLRTASLRVLYQLTIEARGRSLLTFHKSGVPLLLDLAAATPKNACVGK
;
A
#
# COMPACT_ATOMS: atom_id res chain seq x y z
N MET A 1 0.40 23.95 -10.19
CA MET A 1 1.33 24.50 -9.17
C MET A 1 2.10 23.35 -8.55
N VAL A 2 3.36 23.12 -8.96
CA VAL A 2 4.29 22.29 -8.18
C VAL A 2 5.04 23.27 -7.28
N LYS A 3 4.64 23.38 -6.01
CA LYS A 3 5.48 24.08 -5.02
C LYS A 3 6.73 23.22 -4.83
N ARG A 4 7.81 23.56 -5.54
CA ARG A 4 9.09 22.84 -5.55
C ARG A 4 9.50 22.52 -4.10
N GLY A 5 9.55 21.24 -3.74
CA GLY A 5 10.01 20.77 -2.44
C GLY A 5 8.95 20.36 -1.41
N ILE A 6 7.64 20.54 -1.67
CA ILE A 6 6.62 20.10 -0.70
C ILE A 6 6.60 18.58 -0.54
N VAL A 7 6.77 17.82 -1.63
CA VAL A 7 6.78 16.35 -1.58
C VAL A 7 7.92 15.86 -0.70
N ARG A 8 9.13 16.41 -0.88
CA ARG A 8 10.28 16.11 -0.02
C ARG A 8 9.97 16.31 1.45
N VAL A 9 9.45 17.50 1.83
CA VAL A 9 9.10 17.79 3.23
C VAL A 9 8.07 16.80 3.79
N LEU A 10 7.08 16.42 2.98
CA LEU A 10 6.07 15.44 3.38
C LEU A 10 6.66 14.04 3.57
N VAL A 11 7.53 13.58 2.65
CA VAL A 11 8.18 12.27 2.74
C VAL A 11 9.18 12.21 3.89
N ASP A 12 9.94 13.29 4.14
CA ASP A 12 10.87 13.41 5.28
C ASP A 12 10.11 13.39 6.62
N SER A 13 8.91 13.94 6.66
CA SER A 13 8.07 13.96 7.86
C SER A 13 7.54 12.58 8.27
N LEU A 14 7.60 11.57 7.39
CA LEU A 14 7.19 10.18 7.69
C LEU A 14 8.13 9.46 8.67
N ASP A 15 9.34 10.00 8.92
CA ASP A 15 10.27 9.46 9.93
C ASP A 15 9.98 9.96 11.35
N ARG A 16 9.07 10.93 11.50
CA ARG A 16 8.75 11.53 12.80
C ARG A 16 7.93 10.56 13.66
N ARG A 17 8.07 10.69 14.99
CA ARG A 17 7.36 9.84 15.96
C ARG A 17 5.90 10.24 16.16
N HIS A 18 5.53 11.48 15.80
CA HIS A 18 4.19 12.00 16.02
C HIS A 18 3.20 11.41 15.00
N ARG A 19 2.32 10.51 15.47
CA ARG A 19 1.43 9.72 14.62
C ARG A 19 0.50 10.60 13.76
N ASP A 20 -0.08 11.64 14.35
CA ASP A 20 -1.01 12.51 13.62
C ASP A 20 -0.32 13.30 12.50
N LEU A 21 0.92 13.73 12.73
CA LEU A 21 1.72 14.40 11.71
C LEU A 21 1.99 13.44 10.54
N VAL A 22 2.42 12.21 10.84
CA VAL A 22 2.65 11.17 9.82
C VAL A 22 1.37 10.92 9.02
N LEU A 23 0.23 10.78 9.71
CA LEU A 23 -1.07 10.58 9.05
C LEU A 23 -1.44 11.75 8.14
N VAL A 24 -1.34 12.99 8.62
CA VAL A 24 -1.61 14.19 7.82
C VAL A 24 -0.69 14.25 6.60
N CYS A 25 0.61 14.00 6.78
CA CYS A 25 1.56 13.94 5.67
C CYS A 25 1.19 12.87 4.64
N LEU A 26 0.78 11.68 5.07
CA LEU A 26 0.30 10.62 4.18
C LEU A 26 -0.98 11.01 3.44
N ILE A 27 -1.91 11.71 4.09
CA ILE A 27 -3.14 12.19 3.45
C ILE A 27 -2.79 13.17 2.32
N PHE A 28 -1.86 14.09 2.54
CA PHE A 28 -1.38 14.99 1.49
C PHE A 28 -0.67 14.21 0.37
N LEU A 29 0.23 13.28 0.70
CA LEU A 29 0.92 12.46 -0.28
C LEU A 29 -0.05 11.62 -1.12
N TRP A 30 -1.15 11.13 -0.54
CA TRP A 30 -2.17 10.39 -1.28
C TRP A 30 -2.88 11.27 -2.31
N ARG A 31 -3.19 12.53 -1.96
CA ARG A 31 -3.76 13.48 -2.93
C ARG A 31 -2.76 13.83 -4.02
N LEU A 32 -1.49 14.02 -3.66
CA LEU A 32 -0.43 14.35 -4.62
C LEU A 32 -0.11 13.20 -5.56
N SER A 33 -0.12 11.94 -5.07
CA SER A 33 0.21 10.75 -5.88
C SER A 33 -0.83 10.42 -6.94
N ALA A 34 -2.00 11.06 -6.92
CA ALA A 34 -2.98 10.95 -8.01
C ALA A 34 -2.54 11.71 -9.28
N ILE A 35 -1.60 12.65 -9.15
CA ILE A 35 -1.12 13.50 -10.26
C ILE A 35 0.20 12.91 -10.78
N SER A 36 0.27 12.59 -12.07
CA SER A 36 1.43 11.92 -12.71
C SER A 36 2.76 12.59 -12.37
N GLY A 37 2.88 13.90 -12.53
CA GLY A 37 4.13 14.64 -12.27
C GLY A 37 4.63 14.61 -10.83
N ASN A 38 3.81 14.26 -9.85
CA ASN A 38 4.25 14.16 -8.46
C ASN A 38 4.70 12.74 -8.09
N LYS A 39 4.35 11.72 -8.88
CA LYS A 39 4.65 10.31 -8.53
C LYS A 39 6.15 10.07 -8.47
N ASP A 40 6.88 10.56 -9.47
CA ASP A 40 8.33 10.43 -9.56
C ASP A 40 9.01 11.09 -8.36
N GLU A 41 8.60 12.31 -8.00
CA GLU A 41 9.15 13.02 -6.85
C GLU A 41 8.88 12.26 -5.54
N ILE A 42 7.70 11.63 -5.38
CA ILE A 42 7.38 10.83 -4.19
C ILE A 42 8.33 9.63 -4.07
N VAL A 43 8.53 8.90 -5.17
CA VAL A 43 9.40 7.71 -5.20
C VAL A 43 10.86 8.11 -4.99
N GLN A 44 11.35 9.12 -5.70
CA GLN A 44 12.74 9.61 -5.61
C GLN A 44 13.10 10.12 -4.21
N ASN A 45 12.14 10.65 -3.44
CA ASN A 45 12.37 11.05 -2.05
C ASN A 45 12.31 9.87 -1.06
N GLY A 46 12.29 8.62 -1.54
CA GLY A 46 12.44 7.42 -0.73
C GLY A 46 11.15 6.93 -0.08
N PHE A 47 9.97 7.31 -0.59
CA PHE A 47 8.68 6.95 -0.01
C PHE A 47 8.50 5.43 0.17
N LEU A 48 8.92 4.61 -0.80
CA LEU A 48 8.69 3.15 -0.76
C LEU A 48 9.33 2.49 0.47
N SER A 49 10.56 2.86 0.81
CA SER A 49 11.23 2.35 2.02
C SER A 49 10.48 2.72 3.30
N LYS A 50 9.95 3.94 3.37
CA LYS A 50 9.18 4.43 4.52
C LYS A 50 7.81 3.76 4.58
N ALA A 51 7.17 3.52 3.43
CA ALA A 51 5.92 2.80 3.32
C ALA A 51 6.06 1.35 3.82
N ALA A 52 7.12 0.63 3.40
CA ALA A 52 7.40 -0.72 3.89
C ALA A 52 7.50 -0.75 5.43
N ARG A 53 8.25 0.20 6.02
CA ARG A 53 8.38 0.30 7.48
C ARG A 53 7.07 0.68 8.19
N LEU A 54 6.25 1.54 7.59
CA LEU A 54 4.93 1.89 8.14
C LEU A 54 3.99 0.68 8.14
N LEU A 55 4.01 -0.12 7.07
CA LEU A 55 3.25 -1.36 6.98
C LEU A 55 3.79 -2.43 7.93
N GLN A 56 5.11 -2.52 8.12
CA GLN A 56 5.70 -3.45 9.09
C GLN A 56 5.27 -3.13 10.54
N LYS A 57 5.10 -1.84 10.87
CA LYS A 57 4.66 -1.39 12.20
C LYS A 57 3.14 -1.51 12.41
N PHE A 58 2.38 -1.85 11.38
CA PHE A 58 0.94 -2.04 11.49
C PHE A 58 0.63 -3.18 12.46
N SER A 59 -0.36 -2.96 13.32
CA SER A 59 -0.93 -4.00 14.15
C SER A 59 -2.45 -3.90 14.09
N ALA A 60 -3.12 -4.98 13.69
CA ALA A 60 -4.58 -5.04 13.69
C ALA A 60 -5.19 -4.85 15.10
N LYS A 61 -4.38 -5.01 16.16
CA LYS A 61 -4.78 -4.80 17.56
C LYS A 61 -4.61 -3.34 18.01
N ASP A 62 -3.81 -2.53 17.31
CA ASP A 62 -3.64 -1.10 17.60
C ASP A 62 -4.47 -0.27 16.61
N ALA A 63 -5.67 0.15 17.06
CA ALA A 63 -6.60 0.94 16.27
C ALA A 63 -6.00 2.24 15.74
N TYR A 64 -5.00 2.82 16.43
CA TYR A 64 -4.34 4.06 16.00
C TYR A 64 -3.44 3.85 14.77
N THR A 65 -3.04 2.62 14.46
CA THR A 65 -2.21 2.31 13.28
C THR A 65 -3.03 2.11 12.01
N ILE A 66 -4.33 1.82 12.14
CA ILE A 66 -5.22 1.52 11.01
C ILE A 66 -5.30 2.69 9.99
N PRO A 67 -5.53 3.95 10.39
CA PRO A 67 -5.62 5.05 9.43
C PRO A 67 -4.31 5.28 8.67
N THR A 68 -3.19 5.15 9.36
CA THR A 68 -1.84 5.29 8.80
C THR A 68 -1.56 4.19 7.76
N ALA A 69 -1.84 2.93 8.10
CA ALA A 69 -1.65 1.81 7.19
C ALA A 69 -2.61 1.90 5.97
N THR A 70 -3.89 2.21 6.21
CA THR A 70 -4.88 2.41 5.14
C THR A 70 -4.46 3.52 4.18
N THR A 71 -3.96 4.64 4.70
CA THR A 71 -3.53 5.77 3.87
C THR A 71 -2.24 5.44 3.13
N THR A 72 -1.30 4.73 3.76
CA THR A 72 -0.10 4.21 3.09
C THR A 72 -0.47 3.32 1.90
N LEU A 73 -1.42 2.39 2.06
CA LEU A 73 -1.91 1.53 0.99
C LEU A 73 -2.56 2.33 -0.15
N LYS A 74 -3.28 3.41 0.16
CA LYS A 74 -3.86 4.30 -0.87
C LYS A 74 -2.79 5.02 -1.67
N VAL A 75 -1.70 5.48 -1.06
CA VAL A 75 -0.57 6.08 -1.79
C VAL A 75 0.07 5.03 -2.70
N LEU A 76 0.37 3.83 -2.15
CA LEU A 76 0.95 2.73 -2.92
C LEU A 76 0.07 2.33 -4.10
N TYR A 77 -1.25 2.27 -3.93
CA TYR A 77 -2.17 1.98 -5.03
C TYR A 77 -2.08 2.99 -6.18
N ASN A 78 -1.98 4.29 -5.88
CA ASN A 78 -1.82 5.30 -6.91
C ASN A 78 -0.48 5.17 -7.66
N LEU A 79 0.58 4.78 -6.94
CA LEU A 79 1.92 4.59 -7.48
C LEU A 79 2.07 3.28 -8.26
N SER A 80 1.35 2.22 -7.89
CA SER A 80 1.48 0.87 -8.50
C SER A 80 1.03 0.79 -9.95
N PHE A 81 0.34 1.81 -10.47
CA PHE A 81 -0.01 1.90 -11.88
C PHE A 81 1.19 2.19 -12.78
N ASP A 82 2.31 2.64 -12.23
CA ASP A 82 3.57 2.72 -12.96
C ASP A 82 4.30 1.37 -12.87
N PRO A 83 4.57 0.67 -14.00
CA PRO A 83 5.22 -0.63 -13.99
C PRO A 83 6.62 -0.63 -13.35
N THR A 84 7.38 0.47 -13.50
CA THR A 84 8.72 0.60 -12.93
C THR A 84 8.64 0.69 -11.42
N VAL A 85 7.72 1.52 -10.91
CA VAL A 85 7.48 1.67 -9.47
C VAL A 85 6.87 0.39 -8.88
N SER A 86 5.95 -0.26 -9.58
CA SER A 86 5.38 -1.56 -9.17
C SER A 86 6.48 -2.63 -9.01
N THR A 87 7.40 -2.69 -9.97
CA THR A 87 8.57 -3.59 -9.88
C THR A 87 9.45 -3.24 -8.67
N GLU A 88 9.69 -1.97 -8.41
CA GLU A 88 10.45 -1.52 -7.24
C GLU A 88 9.74 -1.88 -5.92
N MET A 89 8.41 -1.73 -5.84
CA MET A 89 7.63 -2.16 -4.67
C MET A 89 7.83 -3.64 -4.36
N VAL A 90 7.80 -4.49 -5.40
CA VAL A 90 8.04 -5.92 -5.28
C VAL A 90 9.47 -6.18 -4.79
N ASN A 91 10.46 -5.47 -5.33
CA ASN A 91 11.87 -5.61 -4.93
C ASN A 91 12.13 -5.18 -3.47
N CYS A 92 11.42 -4.16 -3.00
CA CYS A 92 11.52 -3.67 -1.62
C CYS A 92 10.68 -4.46 -0.61
N GLY A 93 10.07 -5.58 -1.00
CA GLY A 93 9.30 -6.43 -0.10
C GLY A 93 7.92 -5.88 0.30
N ILE A 94 7.44 -4.81 -0.35
CA ILE A 94 6.12 -4.23 -0.07
C ILE A 94 5.01 -5.25 -0.34
N LEU A 95 5.16 -6.11 -1.36
CA LEU A 95 4.18 -7.15 -1.68
C LEU A 95 3.90 -8.06 -0.47
N SER A 96 4.94 -8.50 0.25
CA SER A 96 4.78 -9.36 1.44
C SER A 96 3.99 -8.66 2.54
N HIS A 97 4.32 -7.39 2.82
CA HIS A 97 3.59 -6.60 3.82
C HIS A 97 2.12 -6.36 3.41
N VAL A 98 1.86 -6.14 2.12
CA VAL A 98 0.50 -5.98 1.61
C VAL A 98 -0.27 -7.30 1.72
N ALA A 99 0.37 -8.44 1.41
CA ALA A 99 -0.24 -9.75 1.52
C ALA A 99 -0.64 -10.08 2.96
N ASP A 100 0.24 -9.80 3.95
CA ASP A 100 -0.10 -9.93 5.37
C ASP A 100 -1.27 -9.02 5.78
N ALA A 101 -1.29 -7.78 5.26
CA ALA A 101 -2.35 -6.81 5.56
C ALA A 101 -3.74 -7.21 5.03
N VAL A 102 -3.84 -8.16 4.08
CA VAL A 102 -5.14 -8.71 3.63
C VAL A 102 -5.87 -9.43 4.78
N GLY A 103 -5.12 -10.02 5.71
CA GLY A 103 -5.68 -10.74 6.86
C GLY A 103 -6.47 -9.84 7.81
N ALA A 104 -6.11 -8.55 7.89
CA ALA A 104 -6.78 -7.58 8.74
C ALA A 104 -8.05 -7.02 8.07
N PRO A 105 -9.27 -7.29 8.61
CA PRO A 105 -10.51 -6.81 8.00
C PRO A 105 -10.55 -5.30 7.69
N PRO A 106 -10.04 -4.40 8.57
CA PRO A 106 -10.04 -2.96 8.28
C PRO A 106 -9.18 -2.53 7.09
N LEU A 107 -8.13 -3.29 6.76
CA LEU A 107 -7.21 -2.97 5.66
C LEU A 107 -7.52 -3.76 4.38
N ARG A 108 -8.22 -4.89 4.51
CA ARG A 108 -8.40 -5.91 3.48
C ARG A 108 -8.70 -5.34 2.09
N THR A 109 -9.70 -4.47 1.97
CA THR A 109 -10.09 -3.91 0.66
C THR A 109 -8.98 -3.07 0.04
N ALA A 110 -8.28 -2.25 0.83
CA ALA A 110 -7.16 -1.45 0.33
C ALA A 110 -5.96 -2.33 -0.04
N SER A 111 -5.66 -3.34 0.78
CA SER A 111 -4.58 -4.30 0.55
C SER A 111 -4.82 -5.10 -0.73
N LEU A 112 -6.03 -5.63 -0.94
CA LEU A 112 -6.37 -6.41 -2.14
C LEU A 112 -6.22 -5.60 -3.43
N ARG A 113 -6.54 -4.30 -3.42
CA ARG A 113 -6.37 -3.42 -4.58
C ARG A 113 -4.90 -3.24 -4.97
N VAL A 114 -4.04 -3.04 -3.98
CA VAL A 114 -2.59 -2.95 -4.21
C VAL A 114 -2.05 -4.30 -4.64
N LEU A 115 -2.42 -5.37 -3.94
CA LEU A 115 -1.95 -6.72 -4.24
C LEU A 115 -2.30 -7.13 -5.67
N TYR A 116 -3.52 -6.84 -6.12
CA TYR A 116 -3.95 -7.05 -7.50
C TYR A 116 -2.97 -6.38 -8.49
N GLN A 117 -2.69 -5.09 -8.31
CA GLN A 117 -1.77 -4.34 -9.18
C GLN A 117 -0.36 -4.95 -9.19
N LEU A 118 0.17 -5.32 -8.02
CA LEU A 118 1.52 -5.91 -7.93
C LEU A 118 1.60 -7.32 -8.54
N THR A 119 0.46 -8.02 -8.67
CA THR A 119 0.39 -9.37 -9.26
C THR A 119 0.05 -9.39 -10.76
N ILE A 120 -0.07 -8.22 -11.40
CA ILE A 120 -0.14 -8.12 -12.87
C ILE A 120 1.17 -8.62 -13.49
N GLU A 121 2.30 -8.40 -12.82
CA GLU A 121 3.61 -8.87 -13.25
C GLU A 121 3.92 -10.30 -12.76
N ALA A 122 4.67 -11.07 -13.57
CA ALA A 122 4.98 -12.47 -13.29
C ALA A 122 5.73 -12.67 -11.97
N ARG A 123 6.66 -11.76 -11.66
CA ARG A 123 7.43 -11.79 -10.41
C ARG A 123 6.53 -11.63 -9.18
N GLY A 124 5.57 -10.71 -9.23
CA GLY A 124 4.63 -10.49 -8.14
C GLY A 124 3.75 -11.72 -7.89
N ARG A 125 3.26 -12.37 -8.96
CA ARG A 125 2.54 -13.65 -8.84
C ARG A 125 3.38 -14.72 -8.17
N SER A 126 4.62 -14.90 -8.63
CA SER A 126 5.53 -15.91 -8.08
C SER A 126 5.75 -15.71 -6.58
N LEU A 127 6.04 -14.47 -6.15
CA LEU A 127 6.22 -14.15 -4.74
C LEU A 127 4.96 -14.38 -3.91
N LEU A 128 3.78 -14.06 -4.44
CA LEU A 128 2.52 -14.32 -3.75
C LEU A 128 2.25 -15.82 -3.59
N THR A 129 2.58 -16.63 -4.62
CA THR A 129 2.43 -18.10 -4.57
C THR A 129 3.23 -18.73 -3.43
N PHE A 130 4.46 -18.25 -3.21
CA PHE A 130 5.34 -18.76 -2.14
C PHE A 130 5.19 -18.02 -0.81
N HIS A 131 4.32 -17.02 -0.73
CA HIS A 131 4.05 -16.29 0.50
C HIS A 131 3.23 -17.15 1.48
N LYS A 132 3.67 -17.23 2.74
CA LYS A 132 3.08 -18.09 3.79
C LYS A 132 1.54 -18.01 3.86
N SER A 133 1.00 -16.80 3.78
CA SER A 133 -0.44 -16.53 3.87
C SER A 133 -1.06 -16.13 2.53
N GLY A 134 -0.30 -16.06 1.44
CA GLY A 134 -0.74 -15.43 0.18
C GLY A 134 -1.95 -16.10 -0.46
N VAL A 135 -1.71 -17.20 -1.17
CA VAL A 135 -2.78 -17.96 -1.86
C VAL A 135 -3.81 -18.56 -0.88
N PRO A 136 -3.42 -19.18 0.25
CA PRO A 136 -4.39 -19.77 1.18
C PRO A 136 -5.43 -18.77 1.68
N LEU A 137 -5.00 -17.57 2.09
CA LEU A 137 -5.92 -16.53 2.59
C LEU A 137 -6.88 -16.05 1.49
N LEU A 138 -6.42 -15.93 0.25
CA LEU A 138 -7.28 -15.54 -0.86
C LEU A 138 -8.36 -16.60 -1.15
N LEU A 139 -8.01 -17.89 -1.04
CA LEU A 139 -8.96 -19.00 -1.18
C LEU A 139 -9.99 -18.99 -0.04
N ASP A 140 -9.55 -18.79 1.20
CA ASP A 140 -10.44 -18.69 2.35
C ASP A 140 -11.44 -17.53 2.20
N LEU A 141 -10.95 -16.37 1.75
CA LEU A 141 -11.80 -15.19 1.47
C LEU A 141 -12.80 -15.44 0.34
N ALA A 142 -12.36 -16.12 -0.74
CA ALA A 142 -13.25 -16.48 -1.83
C ALA A 142 -14.34 -17.47 -1.38
N ALA A 143 -13.99 -18.47 -0.56
CA ALA A 143 -14.93 -19.43 0.00
C ALA A 143 -15.93 -18.79 0.98
N ALA A 144 -15.50 -17.80 1.76
CA ALA A 144 -16.34 -17.06 2.69
C ALA A 144 -17.26 -16.03 2.00
N THR A 145 -17.04 -15.73 0.72
CA THR A 145 -17.86 -14.75 -0.02
C THR A 145 -19.20 -15.40 -0.40
N PRO A 146 -20.35 -14.87 0.03
CA PRO A 146 -21.64 -15.46 -0.28
C PRO A 146 -21.90 -15.43 -1.80
N LYS A 147 -22.40 -16.54 -2.36
CA LYS A 147 -22.68 -16.69 -3.81
C LYS A 147 -23.54 -15.56 -4.40
N ASN A 148 -24.36 -14.93 -3.56
CA ASN A 148 -25.30 -13.87 -3.94
C ASN A 148 -24.62 -12.51 -4.10
N ALA A 149 -23.40 -12.33 -3.57
CA ALA A 149 -22.62 -11.10 -3.70
C ALA A 149 -21.87 -11.01 -5.04
N CYS A 150 -21.77 -12.11 -5.79
CA CYS A 150 -21.10 -12.18 -7.09
C CYS A 150 -22.00 -11.76 -8.27
N VAL A 151 -23.22 -11.28 -8.01
CA VAL A 151 -24.15 -10.84 -9.06
C VAL A 151 -24.16 -9.31 -9.10
N GLY A 152 -23.33 -8.75 -9.96
CA GLY A 152 -23.64 -7.45 -10.56
C GLY A 152 -24.80 -7.63 -11.53
N LYS A 153 -25.97 -7.10 -11.18
CA LYS A 153 -26.87 -6.49 -12.16
C LYS A 153 -26.62 -4.99 -12.14
#